data_AF-A0A6G2VQL6-F1
#
_entry.id   AF-A0A6G2VQL6-F1
#
_cell.length_a   1.000
_cell.length_b   1.000
_cell.length_c   1.000
_cell.angle_alpha   90.00
_cell.angle_beta   90.00
_cell.angle_gamma   90.00
#
_symmetry.space_group_name_H-M   'P 1'
#
loop_
_entity.id
_entity.type
_entity.pdbx_description
1 polymer ?
#
loop_
_entity_poly.entity_id
_entity_poly.type
_entity_poly.pdbx_seq_one_letter_code
_entity_poly.pdbx_strand_id
1 'polypeptide(L)'
;MTNTATLALVGDRSPHVVSHTRVPVLLDALAARDRLVLDAYWISSRDAEAEGAVRGFDAVWVLPGSPYRSEAGVLAAVRTAREEGIPFLGTCGGFQHTLLEYARNVCGLTGVAHAENDPGAEDPLIEPLACSLVGHEAAVTVAPES
;
A
#
# COMPACT_ATOMS: atom_id res chain seq x y z
N MET A 1 -3.59 13.71 -27.93
CA MET A 1 -2.72 13.97 -26.76
C MET A 1 -2.68 12.67 -25.98
N THR A 2 -1.53 12.02 -25.88
CA THR A 2 -1.40 10.85 -24.98
C THR A 2 -1.33 11.42 -23.58
N ASN A 3 -2.42 11.30 -22.81
CA ASN A 3 -2.43 11.74 -21.43
C ASN A 3 -1.52 10.79 -20.62
N THR A 4 -0.50 11.33 -19.97
CA THR A 4 0.36 10.54 -19.08
C THR A 4 -0.45 10.19 -17.84
N ALA A 5 -0.51 8.92 -17.47
CA ALA A 5 -1.25 8.50 -16.29
C ALA A 5 -0.53 8.98 -15.01
N THR A 6 -1.30 9.57 -14.11
CA THR A 6 -0.86 10.06 -12.81
C THR A 6 -0.96 8.96 -11.75
N LEU A 7 0.09 8.81 -10.94
CA LEU A 7 0.18 7.77 -9.91
C LEU A 7 0.45 8.38 -8.54
N ALA A 8 -0.43 8.15 -7.57
CA ALA A 8 -0.19 8.51 -6.18
C ALA A 8 0.58 7.39 -5.48
N LEU A 9 1.80 7.69 -5.02
CA LEU A 9 2.64 6.82 -4.21
C LEU A 9 2.46 7.19 -2.73
N VAL A 10 1.66 6.43 -2.00
CA VAL A 10 1.31 6.71 -0.59
C VAL A 10 2.24 5.96 0.35
N GLY A 11 2.90 6.68 1.25
CA GLY A 11 3.76 6.10 2.29
C GLY A 11 4.82 7.07 2.79
N ASP A 12 5.54 6.73 3.86
CA ASP A 12 6.55 7.63 4.43
C ASP A 12 7.91 7.42 3.77
N ARG A 13 8.24 8.28 2.80
CA ARG A 13 9.49 8.18 2.04
C ARG A 13 10.70 8.13 2.98
N SER A 14 11.53 7.11 2.80
CA SER A 14 12.70 6.89 3.64
C SER A 14 13.82 6.21 2.83
N PRO A 15 15.07 6.68 2.90
CA PRO A 15 16.20 6.01 2.27
C PRO A 15 16.55 4.68 2.94
N HIS A 16 16.03 4.42 4.15
CA HIS A 16 16.24 3.17 4.89
C HIS A 16 15.31 2.04 4.44
N VAL A 17 14.30 2.35 3.63
CA VAL A 17 13.39 1.37 3.06
C VAL A 17 13.85 1.08 1.62
N VAL A 18 14.37 -0.13 1.40
CA VAL A 18 15.00 -0.50 0.12
C VAL A 18 14.05 -0.30 -1.06
N SER A 19 12.78 -0.72 -0.94
CA SER A 19 11.77 -0.53 -1.99
C SER A 19 11.60 0.93 -2.37
N HIS A 20 11.56 1.87 -1.41
CA HIS A 20 11.43 3.30 -1.67
C HIS A 20 12.56 3.85 -2.54
N THR A 21 13.80 3.39 -2.30
CA THR A 21 14.95 3.80 -3.11
C THR A 21 14.92 3.24 -4.54
N ARG A 22 14.17 2.17 -4.78
CA ARG A 22 14.07 1.49 -6.08
C ARG A 22 12.90 1.97 -6.94
N VAL A 23 11.88 2.60 -6.35
CA VAL A 23 10.71 3.08 -7.11
C VAL A 23 11.10 3.98 -8.29
N PRO A 24 11.97 5.01 -8.15
CA PRO A 24 12.34 5.84 -9.31
C PRO A 24 12.98 5.03 -10.45
N VAL A 25 13.89 4.12 -10.10
CA VAL A 25 14.57 3.25 -11.08
C VAL A 25 13.60 2.28 -11.76
N LEU A 26 12.59 1.81 -11.03
CA LEU A 26 11.51 0.99 -11.59
C LEU A 26 10.71 1.79 -12.62
N LEU A 27 10.33 3.03 -12.30
CA LEU A 27 9.57 3.90 -13.21
C LEU A 27 10.39 4.20 -14.47
N ASP A 28 11.69 4.51 -14.33
CA ASP A 28 12.60 4.70 -15.46
C ASP A 28 12.70 3.43 -16.34
N ALA A 29 12.78 2.26 -15.71
CA ALA A 29 12.86 0.99 -16.43
C ALA A 29 11.56 0.67 -17.20
N LEU A 30 10.39 0.96 -16.62
CA LEU A 30 9.09 0.82 -17.29
C LEU A 30 8.98 1.75 -18.49
N ALA A 31 9.44 2.99 -18.36
CA ALA A 31 9.47 3.94 -19.47
C ALA A 31 10.39 3.47 -20.60
N ALA A 32 11.58 2.98 -20.27
CA ALA A 32 12.57 2.54 -21.26
C ALA A 32 12.20 1.22 -21.96
N ARG A 33 11.67 0.24 -21.22
CA ARG A 33 11.42 -1.12 -21.72
C ARG A 33 10.03 -1.26 -22.33
N ASP A 34 9.03 -0.74 -21.63
CA ASP A 34 7.62 -1.00 -21.93
C ASP A 34 6.92 0.22 -22.54
N ARG A 35 7.62 1.37 -22.62
CA ARG A 35 7.07 2.67 -23.05
C ARG A 35 5.90 3.13 -22.18
N LEU A 36 5.89 2.70 -20.91
CA LEU A 36 4.93 3.11 -19.90
C LEU A 36 5.52 4.28 -19.12
N VAL A 37 5.14 5.49 -19.51
CA VAL A 37 5.51 6.72 -18.79
C VAL A 37 4.41 7.04 -17.79
N LEU A 38 4.78 7.16 -16.52
CA LEU A 38 3.88 7.48 -15.41
C LEU A 38 4.34 8.79 -14.75
N ASP A 39 3.39 9.65 -14.41
CA ASP A 39 3.63 10.87 -13.64
C ASP A 39 3.34 10.59 -12.16
N ALA A 40 4.38 10.24 -11.41
CA ALA A 40 4.26 9.71 -10.06
C ALA A 40 4.52 10.76 -8.97
N TYR A 41 3.61 10.85 -8.01
CA TYR A 41 3.64 11.82 -6.90
C TYR A 41 3.71 11.10 -5.57
N TRP A 42 4.70 11.46 -4.75
CA TRP A 42 4.83 10.89 -3.42
C TRP A 42 3.97 11.66 -2.41
N ILE A 43 3.08 10.96 -1.72
CA ILE A 43 2.17 11.49 -0.70
C ILE A 43 2.53 10.83 0.63
N SER A 44 2.89 11.62 1.64
CA SER A 44 3.21 11.07 2.96
C SER A 44 1.96 10.49 3.62
N SER A 45 2.13 9.57 4.58
CA SER A 45 0.96 9.01 5.29
C SER A 45 0.14 10.08 6.02
N ARG A 46 0.78 11.18 6.47
CA ARG A 46 0.10 12.31 7.11
C ARG A 46 -0.64 13.18 6.10
N ASP A 47 -0.04 13.47 4.95
CA ASP A 47 -0.69 14.27 3.91
C ASP A 47 -1.92 13.55 3.33
N ALA A 48 -1.88 12.21 3.35
CA ALA A 48 -3.00 11.37 2.95
C ALA A 48 -4.23 11.45 3.88
N GLU A 49 -4.11 12.03 5.08
CA GLU A 49 -5.28 12.33 5.94
C GLU A 49 -6.16 13.44 5.36
N ALA A 50 -5.62 14.29 4.49
CA ALA A 50 -6.39 15.36 3.87
C ALA A 50 -7.52 14.78 3.01
N GLU A 51 -8.71 15.37 3.11
CA GLU A 51 -9.86 14.92 2.33
C GLU A 51 -9.56 14.98 0.82
N GLY A 52 -9.73 13.84 0.14
CA GLY A 52 -9.47 13.74 -1.29
C GLY A 52 -7.98 13.83 -1.68
N ALA A 53 -7.04 13.59 -0.78
CA ALA A 53 -5.60 13.64 -1.06
C ALA A 53 -5.17 12.82 -2.30
N VAL A 54 -5.87 11.71 -2.56
CA VAL A 54 -5.61 10.82 -3.72
C VAL A 54 -6.73 10.86 -4.78
N ARG A 55 -7.75 11.71 -4.61
CA ARG A 55 -8.86 11.83 -5.56
C ARG A 55 -8.36 12.40 -6.88
N GLY A 56 -8.79 11.79 -7.99
CA GLY A 56 -8.47 12.25 -9.34
C GLY A 56 -7.12 11.78 -9.89
N PHE A 57 -6.33 11.03 -9.11
CA PHE A 57 -5.23 10.25 -9.66
C PHE A 57 -5.75 9.07 -10.49
N ASP A 58 -5.02 8.70 -11.54
CA ASP A 58 -5.39 7.56 -12.39
C ASP A 58 -5.14 6.21 -11.69
N ALA A 59 -4.23 6.18 -10.70
CA ALA A 59 -4.00 5.03 -9.84
C ALA A 59 -3.40 5.43 -8.48
N VAL A 60 -3.59 4.57 -7.48
CA VAL A 60 -3.00 4.70 -6.14
C VAL A 60 -2.14 3.47 -5.85
N TRP A 61 -0.92 3.68 -5.36
CA TRP A 61 -0.06 2.63 -4.84
C TRP A 61 0.35 2.95 -3.41
N VAL A 62 -0.12 2.14 -2.45
CA VAL A 62 0.34 2.18 -1.06
C VAL A 62 1.60 1.33 -0.90
N LEU A 63 2.70 2.01 -0.63
CA LEU A 63 4.06 1.45 -0.61
C LEU A 63 4.38 0.73 0.71
N PRO A 64 5.38 -0.18 0.72
CA PRO A 64 5.85 -0.82 1.95
C PRO A 64 6.40 0.18 2.97
N GLY A 65 6.55 -0.23 4.24
CA GLY A 65 7.16 0.62 5.27
C GLY A 65 6.23 0.96 6.44
N SER A 66 5.29 0.06 6.76
CA SER A 66 4.62 0.08 8.05
C SER A 66 5.67 -0.14 9.18
N PRO A 67 5.43 0.37 10.40
CA PRO A 67 4.27 1.16 10.78
C PRO A 67 4.34 2.56 10.16
N TYR A 68 3.24 3.02 9.58
CA TYR A 68 3.16 4.35 9.01
C TYR A 68 3.10 5.41 10.11
N ARG A 69 3.59 6.62 9.81
CA ARG A 69 3.48 7.77 10.72
C ARG A 69 2.03 8.19 10.94
N SER A 70 1.14 7.85 10.03
CA SER A 70 -0.31 7.92 10.19
C SER A 70 -0.99 6.70 9.57
N GLU A 71 -1.53 5.82 10.42
CA GLU A 71 -2.43 4.75 9.97
C GLU A 71 -3.70 5.35 9.33
N ALA A 72 -4.25 6.40 9.96
CA ALA A 72 -5.50 7.03 9.54
C ALA A 72 -5.42 7.56 8.09
N GLY A 73 -4.32 8.20 7.71
CA GLY A 73 -4.16 8.71 6.35
C GLY A 73 -3.98 7.61 5.31
N VAL A 74 -3.28 6.51 5.65
CA VAL A 74 -3.21 5.35 4.76
C VAL A 74 -4.59 4.71 4.58
N LEU A 75 -5.35 4.53 5.67
CA LEU A 75 -6.72 4.00 5.59
C LEU A 75 -7.64 4.95 4.80
N ALA A 76 -7.48 6.26 4.92
CA ALA A 76 -8.23 7.25 4.14
C ALA A 76 -7.93 7.15 2.63
N ALA A 77 -6.66 6.97 2.26
CA ALA A 77 -6.26 6.78 0.87
C ALA A 77 -6.82 5.47 0.28
N VAL A 78 -6.71 4.35 1.02
CA VAL A 78 -7.29 3.05 0.63
C VAL A 78 -8.80 3.19 0.43
N ARG A 79 -9.49 3.78 1.41
CA ARG A 79 -10.94 3.98 1.38
C ARG A 79 -11.37 4.82 0.18
N THR A 80 -10.67 5.93 -0.08
CA THR A 80 -10.95 6.81 -1.23
C THR A 80 -10.80 6.03 -2.53
N ALA A 81 -9.71 5.29 -2.70
CA ALA A 81 -9.51 4.48 -3.90
C ALA A 81 -10.61 3.42 -4.09
N ARG A 82 -11.00 2.72 -3.02
CA ARG A 82 -12.08 1.72 -3.04
C ARG A 82 -13.44 2.33 -3.39
N GLU A 83 -13.82 3.42 -2.73
CA GLU A 83 -15.14 4.04 -2.88
C GLU A 83 -15.31 4.73 -4.24
N GLU A 84 -14.21 5.23 -4.82
CA GLU A 84 -14.24 5.93 -6.11
C GLU A 84 -13.84 5.03 -7.29
N GLY A 85 -13.50 3.76 -7.03
CA GLY A 85 -13.10 2.81 -8.07
C GLY A 85 -11.76 3.15 -8.74
N ILE A 86 -10.86 3.83 -8.03
CA ILE A 86 -9.52 4.18 -8.52
C ILE A 86 -8.67 2.89 -8.52
N PRO A 87 -8.02 2.53 -9.63
CA PRO A 87 -7.07 1.43 -9.68
C PRO A 87 -6.07 1.49 -8.53
N PHE A 88 -5.94 0.40 -7.79
CA PHE A 88 -5.22 0.39 -6.52
C PHE A 88 -4.24 -0.78 -6.43
N LEU A 89 -3.05 -0.51 -5.90
CA LEU A 89 -2.06 -1.52 -5.52
C LEU A 89 -1.61 -1.29 -4.07
N GLY A 90 -1.75 -2.31 -3.23
CA GLY A 90 -1.16 -2.33 -1.89
C GLY A 90 -0.04 -3.36 -1.84
N THR A 91 1.15 -2.98 -1.39
CA THR A 91 2.29 -3.91 -1.28
C THR A 91 2.80 -4.00 0.15
N CYS A 92 3.05 -5.22 0.66
CA CYS A 92 3.50 -5.46 2.04
C CYS A 92 2.56 -4.77 3.05
N GLY A 93 3.07 -3.83 3.86
CA GLY A 93 2.28 -2.99 4.75
C GLY A 93 1.06 -2.34 4.10
N GLY A 94 1.17 -1.94 2.81
CA GLY A 94 0.04 -1.37 2.09
C GLY A 94 -1.08 -2.37 1.84
N PHE A 95 -0.74 -3.64 1.57
CA PHE A 95 -1.73 -4.71 1.44
C PHE A 95 -2.38 -5.02 2.80
N GLN A 96 -1.58 -5.09 3.86
CA GLN A 96 -2.07 -5.28 5.23
C GLN A 96 -3.10 -4.21 5.61
N HIS A 97 -2.79 -2.92 5.37
CA HIS A 97 -3.71 -1.82 5.67
C HIS A 97 -4.93 -1.81 4.74
N THR A 98 -4.84 -2.40 3.55
CA THR A 98 -6.01 -2.62 2.67
C THR A 98 -7.00 -3.59 3.30
N LEU A 99 -6.52 -4.71 3.84
CA LEU A 99 -7.37 -5.66 4.56
C LEU A 99 -8.00 -5.01 5.79
N LEU A 100 -7.23 -4.19 6.52
CA LEU A 100 -7.72 -3.48 7.69
C LEU A 100 -8.83 -2.48 7.36
N GLU A 101 -8.67 -1.68 6.29
CA GLU A 101 -9.72 -0.77 5.82
C GLU A 101 -10.99 -1.53 5.43
N TYR A 102 -10.84 -2.61 4.67
CA TYR A 102 -11.97 -3.39 4.17
C TYR A 102 -12.71 -4.09 5.31
N ALA A 103 -11.99 -4.68 6.26
CA ALA A 103 -12.58 -5.33 7.43
C ALA A 103 -13.41 -4.34 8.25
N ARG A 104 -12.87 -3.14 8.52
CA ARG A 104 -13.55 -2.11 9.32
C ARG A 104 -14.76 -1.51 8.59
N ASN A 105 -14.62 -1.17 7.30
CA ASN A 105 -15.62 -0.36 6.60
C ASN A 105 -16.63 -1.17 5.76
N VAL A 106 -16.24 -2.36 5.29
CA VAL A 106 -17.11 -3.20 4.44
C VAL A 106 -17.65 -4.40 5.22
N CYS A 107 -16.81 -5.07 6.00
CA CYS A 107 -17.23 -6.23 6.80
C CYS A 107 -17.85 -5.85 8.16
N GLY A 108 -17.76 -4.57 8.57
CA GLY A 108 -18.29 -4.09 9.85
C GLY A 108 -17.50 -4.53 11.08
N LEU A 109 -16.27 -5.04 10.89
CA LEU A 109 -15.37 -5.44 11.97
C LEU A 109 -14.63 -4.22 12.53
N THR A 110 -15.34 -3.30 13.17
CA THR A 110 -14.80 -1.98 13.54
C THR A 110 -13.74 -2.02 14.65
N GLY A 111 -13.68 -3.10 15.43
CA GLY A 111 -12.75 -3.26 16.56
C GLY A 111 -11.41 -3.88 16.20
N VAL A 112 -11.23 -4.39 14.97
CA VAL A 112 -10.00 -5.10 14.62
C VAL A 112 -8.83 -4.14 14.44
N ALA A 113 -7.61 -4.61 14.75
CA ALA A 113 -6.40 -3.80 14.68
C ALA A 113 -5.25 -4.52 13.96
N HIS A 114 -4.21 -3.74 13.65
CA HIS A 114 -2.92 -4.25 13.22
C HIS A 114 -1.97 -4.28 14.42
N ALA A 115 -1.41 -5.44 14.76
CA ALA A 115 -0.62 -5.63 15.97
C ALA A 115 0.67 -4.78 16.02
N GLU A 116 1.19 -4.34 14.88
CA GLU A 116 2.32 -3.39 14.84
C GLU A 116 1.91 -1.98 15.31
N ASN A 117 0.64 -1.62 15.15
CA ASN A 117 0.08 -0.31 15.50
C ASN A 117 -0.54 -0.33 16.90
N ASP A 118 -1.21 -1.42 17.26
CA ASP A 118 -1.77 -1.68 18.59
C ASP A 118 -1.41 -3.10 19.06
N PRO A 119 -0.26 -3.28 19.74
CA PRO A 119 0.16 -4.59 20.24
C PRO A 119 -0.74 -5.17 21.33
N GLY A 120 -1.62 -4.37 21.93
CA GLY A 120 -2.53 -4.76 23.00
C GLY A 120 -3.97 -4.99 22.54
N ALA A 121 -4.23 -4.90 21.24
CA ALA A 121 -5.57 -5.06 20.70
C ALA A 121 -6.16 -6.43 21.03
N GLU A 122 -7.43 -6.44 21.45
CA GLU A 122 -8.15 -7.68 21.79
C GLU A 122 -8.41 -8.55 20.56
N ASP A 123 -8.48 -7.95 19.36
CA ASP A 123 -8.78 -8.62 18.09
C ASP A 123 -7.81 -8.15 16.98
N PRO A 124 -6.58 -8.69 16.93
CA PRO A 124 -5.63 -8.34 15.89
C PRO A 124 -6.00 -9.06 14.58
N LEU A 125 -6.44 -8.30 13.57
CA LEU A 125 -6.64 -8.85 12.22
C LEU A 125 -5.31 -9.25 11.58
N ILE A 126 -4.26 -8.50 11.90
CA ILE A 126 -2.93 -8.68 11.32
C ILE A 126 -1.94 -8.77 12.47
N GLU A 127 -1.32 -9.94 12.60
CA GLU A 127 -0.40 -10.26 13.68
C GLU A 127 0.89 -10.90 13.14
N PRO A 128 2.00 -10.81 13.90
CA PRO A 128 3.21 -11.54 13.58
C PRO A 128 2.97 -13.06 13.60
N LEU A 129 3.64 -13.79 12.71
CA LEU A 129 3.67 -15.24 12.79
C LEU A 129 4.32 -15.68 14.12
N ALA A 130 3.75 -16.71 14.75
CA ALA A 130 4.30 -17.28 15.99
C ALA A 130 5.76 -17.76 15.85
N CYS A 131 6.19 -18.10 14.64
CA CYS A 131 7.58 -18.40 14.32
C CYS A 131 8.04 -17.54 13.14
N SER A 132 9.18 -16.88 13.29
CA SER A 132 9.77 -16.08 12.22
C SER A 132 10.22 -16.96 11.06
N LEU A 133 9.76 -16.63 9.86
CA LEU A 133 10.22 -17.22 8.60
C LEU A 133 11.30 -16.37 7.93
N VAL A 134 11.89 -15.39 8.63
CA VAL A 134 12.98 -14.58 8.08
C VAL A 134 14.14 -15.50 7.69
N GLY A 135 14.63 -15.36 6.46
CA GLY A 135 15.70 -16.18 5.91
C GLY A 135 15.30 -17.61 5.51
N HIS A 136 14.03 -17.99 5.65
CA HIS A 136 13.55 -19.28 5.16
C HIS A 136 13.16 -19.15 3.68
N GLU A 137 13.70 -20.05 2.87
CA GLU A 137 13.37 -20.18 1.46
C GLU A 137 12.58 -21.47 1.25
N ALA A 138 11.57 -21.41 0.39
CA ALA A 138 10.78 -22.58 0.00
C ALA A 138 10.57 -22.55 -1.51
N ALA A 139 10.52 -23.73 -2.13
CA ALA A 139 10.23 -23.85 -3.55
C ALA A 139 8.76 -23.48 -3.81
N VAL A 140 8.53 -22.40 -4.57
CA VAL A 140 7.21 -22.05 -5.08
C VAL A 140 7.00 -22.84 -6.37
N THR A 141 6.10 -23.82 -6.34
CA THR A 141 5.68 -24.55 -7.55
C THR A 141 4.41 -23.90 -8.08
N VAL A 142 4.52 -23.17 -9.19
CA VAL A 142 3.35 -22.58 -9.85
C VAL A 142 2.77 -23.63 -10.79
N ALA A 143 1.56 -24.12 -10.49
CA ALA A 143 0.81 -24.97 -11.39
C ALA A 143 -0.06 -24.09 -12.31
N PRO A 144 -0.21 -24.42 -13.61
CA PRO A 144 -0.96 -23.58 -14.56
C PRO A 144 -2.46 -23.39 -14.25
N GLU A 145 -3.02 -24.09 -13.26
CA GLU A 145 -4.47 -24.19 -13.02
C GLU A 145 -4.90 -23.90 -11.57
N SER A 146 -4.02 -23.30 -10.75
CA SER A 146 -4.36 -22.89 -9.37
C SER A 146 -4.83 -21.45 -9.27
#